data_AF-A0A1F7XGD9-F1
#
_entry.id   AF-A0A1F7XGD9-F1
#
_cell.length_a   1.000
_cell.length_b   1.000
_cell.length_c   1.000
_cell.angle_alpha   90.00
_cell.angle_beta   90.00
_cell.angle_gamma   90.00
#
_symmetry.space_group_name_H-M   'P 1'
#
loop_
_entity.id
_entity.type
_entity.pdbx_description
1 polymer ?
#
loop_
_entity_poly.entity_id
_entity_poly.type
_entity_poly.pdbx_seq_one_letter_code
_entity_poly.pdbx_strand_id
1 'polypeptide(L)'
;MWKVWNEKKWKWLVVTGISLSIVLQSHYLGLLLIPVLFIYWILSIKKINLDAPTKREAFRYSSIAIGLFVLLMSPLLLFDARHGWRNITSLKDFMGMGSGNLQFNVLDNFVPLFVNANTRLIAGGSQTVGRIVFVLFVFSLIALISYWKKLSKKVRSALVIILTWVFFGILGLSIYNQPIYDHYFGFLFAALFIYFGGVCQILYQEKKLLGSIFILVFMTLLLAENISNNAFRHPPNRQMDNTISITRKIVEESKGEKFNLAVIAERNYEGAYQYFLEAWNAPFIIIDPQRYEETAANQLFVVCEYEEVDKCQPTSNPKPEVANFGWSKIEMKWEVGGVLLFKLVPNPPGS
;
A
#
# COMPACT_ATOMS: atom_id res chain seq x y z
N MET A 1 -9.33 -8.01 -18.99
CA MET A 1 -9.46 -7.01 -20.09
C MET A 1 -8.95 -7.48 -21.47
N TRP A 2 -7.69 -7.93 -21.63
CA TRP A 2 -7.12 -8.35 -22.93
C TRP A 2 -8.03 -9.28 -23.77
N LYS A 3 -8.58 -10.31 -23.14
CA LYS A 3 -9.49 -11.28 -23.78
C LYS A 3 -10.77 -10.66 -24.35
N VAL A 4 -11.27 -9.58 -23.73
CA VAL A 4 -12.45 -8.86 -24.22
C VAL A 4 -12.04 -7.98 -25.40
N TRP A 5 -11.00 -7.15 -25.22
CA TRP A 5 -10.56 -6.19 -26.24
C TRP A 5 -10.05 -6.84 -27.53
N ASN A 6 -9.23 -7.89 -27.40
CA ASN A 6 -8.56 -8.50 -28.54
C ASN A 6 -9.25 -9.78 -29.05
N GLU A 7 -9.87 -10.56 -28.18
CA GLU A 7 -10.51 -11.85 -28.54
C GLU A 7 -12.05 -11.79 -28.50
N LYS A 8 -12.66 -10.65 -28.16
CA LYS A 8 -14.13 -10.49 -28.02
C LYS A 8 -14.79 -11.49 -27.06
N LYS A 9 -14.03 -12.05 -26.10
CA LYS A 9 -14.57 -13.03 -25.14
C LYS A 9 -15.21 -12.29 -23.96
N TRP A 10 -16.46 -11.87 -24.11
CA TRP A 10 -17.20 -11.02 -23.17
C TRP A 10 -17.40 -11.63 -21.78
N LYS A 11 -17.43 -12.96 -21.65
CA LYS A 11 -17.44 -13.68 -20.36
C LYS A 11 -16.33 -13.22 -19.40
N TRP A 12 -15.19 -12.76 -19.93
CA TRP A 12 -14.08 -12.24 -19.11
C TRP A 12 -14.38 -10.90 -18.43
N LEU A 13 -15.47 -10.20 -18.78
CA LEU A 13 -15.93 -9.03 -18.03
C LEU A 13 -16.38 -9.43 -16.62
N VAL A 14 -16.98 -10.62 -16.44
CA VAL A 14 -17.38 -11.13 -15.13
C VAL A 14 -16.17 -11.27 -14.22
N VAL A 15 -15.11 -11.94 -14.71
CA VAL A 15 -13.83 -12.06 -14.00
C VAL A 15 -13.23 -10.68 -13.73
N THR A 16 -13.27 -9.77 -14.71
CA THR A 16 -12.74 -8.41 -14.55
C THR A 16 -13.47 -7.64 -13.44
N GLY A 17 -14.80 -7.72 -13.36
CA GLY A 17 -15.61 -7.08 -12.31
C GLY A 17 -15.31 -7.63 -10.92
N ILE A 18 -15.29 -8.96 -10.77
CA ILE A 18 -14.96 -9.62 -9.50
C ILE A 18 -13.53 -9.27 -9.06
N SER A 19 -12.55 -9.38 -9.96
CA SER A 19 -11.15 -9.05 -9.65
C SER A 19 -10.98 -7.58 -9.27
N LEU A 20 -11.69 -6.65 -9.93
CA LEU A 20 -11.66 -5.24 -9.56
C LEU A 20 -12.23 -5.00 -8.15
N SER A 21 -13.35 -5.65 -7.80
CA SER A 21 -13.90 -5.57 -6.44
C SER A 21 -12.93 -6.07 -5.39
N ILE A 22 -12.27 -7.21 -5.63
CA ILE A 22 -11.27 -7.77 -4.72
C ILE A 22 -10.10 -6.79 -4.57
N VAL A 23 -9.56 -6.28 -5.68
CA VAL A 23 -8.45 -5.33 -5.66
C VAL A 23 -8.80 -4.05 -4.89
N LEU A 24 -10.00 -3.50 -5.08
CA LEU A 24 -10.45 -2.31 -4.35
C LEU A 24 -10.68 -2.55 -2.86
N GLN A 25 -11.12 -3.75 -2.48
CA GLN A 25 -11.26 -4.13 -1.07
C GLN A 25 -9.92 -4.41 -0.40
N SER A 26 -8.93 -4.91 -1.15
CA SER A 26 -7.56 -5.07 -0.64
C SER A 26 -6.85 -3.73 -0.48
N HIS A 27 -7.02 -2.80 -1.43
CA HIS A 27 -6.33 -1.50 -1.40
C HIS A 27 -7.04 -0.44 -2.27
N TYR A 28 -7.25 0.76 -1.72
CA TYR A 28 -7.95 1.86 -2.41
C TYR A 28 -7.24 2.34 -3.68
N LEU A 29 -5.90 2.25 -3.75
CA LEU A 29 -5.13 2.57 -4.97
C LEU A 29 -5.47 1.68 -6.18
N GLY A 30 -6.19 0.57 -5.96
CA GLY A 30 -6.83 -0.19 -7.04
C GLY A 30 -7.74 0.66 -7.94
N LEU A 31 -8.24 1.81 -7.45
CA LEU A 31 -9.04 2.76 -8.22
C LEU A 31 -8.31 3.24 -9.49
N LEU A 32 -6.97 3.26 -9.47
CA LEU A 32 -6.15 3.67 -10.62
C LEU A 32 -6.23 2.70 -11.81
N LEU A 33 -6.79 1.50 -11.62
CA LEU A 33 -7.10 0.57 -12.71
C LEU A 33 -8.39 0.95 -13.46
N ILE A 34 -9.30 1.70 -12.84
CA ILE A 34 -10.62 2.02 -13.42
C ILE A 34 -10.49 2.75 -14.76
N PRO A 35 -9.67 3.82 -14.92
CA PRO A 35 -9.53 4.50 -16.20
C PRO A 35 -9.09 3.55 -17.32
N VAL A 36 -8.15 2.65 -17.04
CA VAL A 36 -7.64 1.66 -17.99
C VAL A 36 -8.77 0.70 -18.39
N LEU A 37 -9.44 0.09 -17.42
CA LEU A 37 -10.51 -0.87 -17.66
C LEU A 37 -11.69 -0.23 -18.40
N PHE A 38 -12.07 0.99 -18.01
CA PHE A 38 -13.16 1.74 -18.61
C PHE A 38 -12.88 2.11 -20.07
N ILE A 39 -11.70 2.63 -20.37
CA ILE A 39 -11.29 2.96 -21.75
C ILE A 39 -11.38 1.71 -22.63
N TYR A 40 -10.77 0.59 -22.22
CA TYR A 40 -10.79 -0.62 -23.04
C TYR A 40 -12.15 -1.29 -23.11
N TRP A 41 -12.99 -1.17 -22.09
CA TRP A 41 -14.37 -1.61 -22.14
C TRP A 41 -15.18 -0.82 -23.18
N ILE A 42 -15.12 0.53 -23.13
CA ILE A 42 -15.79 1.41 -24.10
C ILE A 42 -15.30 1.13 -25.51
N LEU A 43 -13.98 1.10 -25.71
CA LEU A 43 -13.43 0.86 -27.03
C LEU A 43 -13.85 -0.53 -27.55
N SER A 44 -13.92 -1.55 -26.68
CA SER A 44 -14.36 -2.90 -27.09
C SER A 44 -15.79 -2.89 -27.64
N ILE A 45 -16.68 -2.10 -27.03
CA ILE A 45 -18.07 -1.94 -27.46
C ILE A 45 -18.15 -1.06 -28.71
N LYS A 46 -17.39 0.03 -28.76
CA LYS A 46 -17.38 1.01 -29.86
C LYS A 46 -16.68 0.53 -31.11
N LYS A 47 -15.96 -0.59 -31.09
CA LYS A 47 -15.31 -1.16 -32.28
C LYS A 47 -16.38 -1.54 -33.30
N ILE A 48 -16.65 -0.57 -34.17
CA ILE A 48 -17.76 -0.45 -35.12
C ILE A 48 -17.81 -1.74 -35.97
N ASN A 49 -19.01 -2.31 -36.10
CA ASN A 49 -19.34 -3.62 -36.71
C ASN A 49 -19.33 -4.84 -35.77
N LEU A 50 -19.74 -4.68 -34.51
CA LEU A 50 -20.29 -5.82 -33.78
C LEU A 50 -21.67 -6.16 -34.35
N ASP A 51 -21.86 -7.42 -34.71
CA ASP A 51 -23.14 -8.02 -35.05
C ASP A 51 -24.09 -8.00 -33.84
N ALA A 52 -25.40 -8.00 -34.10
CA ALA A 52 -26.43 -7.93 -33.08
C ALA A 52 -26.27 -8.94 -31.92
N PRO A 53 -25.94 -10.23 -32.16
CA PRO A 53 -25.78 -11.18 -31.05
C PRO A 53 -24.56 -10.86 -30.19
N THR A 54 -23.43 -10.43 -30.77
CA THR A 54 -22.24 -10.03 -29.99
C THR A 54 -22.50 -8.78 -29.16
N LYS A 55 -23.28 -7.82 -29.66
CA LYS A 55 -23.71 -6.65 -28.84
C LYS A 55 -24.56 -7.07 -27.65
N ARG A 56 -25.51 -7.99 -27.86
CA ARG A 56 -26.34 -8.55 -26.78
C ARG A 56 -25.49 -9.28 -25.75
N GLU A 57 -24.49 -10.04 -26.20
CA GLU A 57 -23.55 -10.73 -25.32
C GLU A 57 -22.70 -9.74 -24.50
N ALA A 58 -22.15 -8.71 -25.16
CA ALA A 58 -21.39 -7.64 -24.51
C ALA A 58 -22.21 -6.93 -23.43
N PHE A 59 -23.46 -6.55 -23.74
CA PHE A 59 -24.36 -5.94 -22.78
C PHE A 59 -24.66 -6.88 -21.61
N ARG A 60 -25.06 -8.13 -21.89
CA ARG A 60 -25.34 -9.14 -20.86
C ARG A 60 -24.19 -9.30 -19.87
N TYR A 61 -22.96 -9.52 -20.35
CA TYR A 61 -21.82 -9.71 -19.44
C TYR A 61 -21.34 -8.42 -18.80
N SER A 62 -21.55 -7.26 -19.43
CA SER A 62 -21.30 -5.96 -18.77
C SER A 62 -22.27 -5.77 -17.60
N SER A 63 -23.56 -6.03 -17.79
CA SER A 63 -24.57 -5.94 -16.71
C SER A 63 -24.28 -6.93 -15.58
N ILE A 64 -23.92 -8.18 -15.90
CA ILE A 64 -23.52 -9.17 -14.88
C ILE A 64 -22.27 -8.70 -14.13
N ALA A 65 -21.24 -8.22 -14.84
CA ALA A 65 -20.02 -7.74 -14.22
C ALA A 65 -20.25 -6.54 -13.29
N ILE A 66 -21.05 -5.56 -13.73
CA ILE A 66 -21.42 -4.38 -12.93
C ILE A 66 -22.27 -4.81 -11.72
N GLY A 67 -23.25 -5.69 -11.92
CA GLY A 67 -24.09 -6.21 -10.84
C GLY A 67 -23.28 -6.92 -9.76
N LEU A 68 -22.34 -7.79 -10.17
CA LEU A 68 -21.42 -8.47 -9.23
C LEU A 68 -20.46 -7.49 -8.57
N PHE A 69 -19.94 -6.51 -9.31
CA PHE A 69 -19.07 -5.48 -8.75
C PHE A 69 -19.79 -4.70 -7.64
N VAL A 70 -21.01 -4.23 -7.92
CA VAL A 70 -21.85 -3.51 -6.95
C VAL A 70 -22.19 -4.39 -5.76
N LEU A 71 -22.59 -5.64 -6.00
CA LEU A 71 -22.90 -6.59 -4.93
C LEU A 71 -21.70 -6.80 -3.99
N LEU A 72 -20.51 -7.03 -4.55
CA LEU A 72 -19.29 -7.26 -3.78
C LEU A 72 -18.80 -5.99 -3.06
N MET A 73 -19.00 -4.81 -3.64
CA MET A 73 -18.67 -3.53 -2.99
C MET A 73 -19.74 -3.06 -2.00
N SER A 74 -20.93 -3.66 -2.00
CA SER A 74 -22.06 -3.21 -1.17
C SER A 74 -21.80 -3.24 0.34
N PRO A 75 -21.04 -4.17 0.94
CA PRO A 75 -20.79 -4.13 2.38
C PRO A 75 -20.07 -2.85 2.81
N LEU A 76 -19.09 -2.39 2.03
CA LEU A 76 -18.36 -1.13 2.30
C LEU A 76 -19.30 0.08 2.18
N LEU A 77 -20.13 0.11 1.14
CA LEU A 77 -21.08 1.21 0.92
C LEU A 77 -22.13 1.26 2.03
N LEU A 78 -22.68 0.11 2.43
CA LEU A 78 -23.68 0.01 3.49
C LEU A 78 -23.08 0.35 4.86
N PHE A 79 -21.85 -0.10 5.13
CA PHE A 79 -21.12 0.32 6.32
C PHE A 79 -20.98 1.83 6.35
N ASP A 80 -20.50 2.44 5.27
CA ASP A 80 -20.27 3.88 5.24
C ASP A 80 -21.57 4.69 5.39
N ALA A 81 -22.64 4.28 4.71
CA ALA A 81 -23.95 4.89 4.84
C ALA A 81 -24.50 4.84 6.28
N ARG A 82 -24.27 3.74 7.01
CA ARG A 82 -24.69 3.59 8.41
C ARG A 82 -23.86 4.40 9.39
N HIS A 83 -22.64 4.78 9.01
CA HIS A 83 -21.71 5.52 9.87
C HIS A 83 -21.51 6.97 9.38
N GLY A 84 -22.52 7.55 8.72
CA GLY A 84 -22.52 8.96 8.34
C GLY A 84 -21.54 9.32 7.22
N TRP A 85 -21.24 8.38 6.31
CA TRP A 85 -20.31 8.56 5.20
C TRP A 85 -18.90 8.94 5.63
N ARG A 86 -18.46 8.43 6.78
CA ARG A 86 -17.15 8.74 7.38
C ARG A 86 -15.99 8.36 6.46
N ASN A 87 -16.03 7.21 5.79
CA ASN A 87 -14.97 6.77 4.88
C ASN A 87 -14.92 7.64 3.62
N ILE A 88 -16.05 7.98 3.01
CA ILE A 88 -16.07 8.93 1.87
C ILE A 88 -15.56 10.31 2.30
N THR A 89 -15.94 10.78 3.48
CA THR A 89 -15.46 12.06 4.03
C THR A 89 -13.95 12.01 4.24
N SER A 90 -13.44 10.98 4.92
CA SER A 90 -12.00 10.78 5.08
C SER A 90 -11.27 10.62 3.76
N LEU A 91 -11.86 10.00 2.74
CA LEU A 91 -11.26 9.90 1.41
C LEU A 91 -11.19 11.27 0.71
N LYS A 92 -12.25 12.09 0.83
CA LYS A 92 -12.26 13.48 0.32
C LYS A 92 -11.21 14.32 1.04
N ASP A 93 -11.16 14.23 2.36
CA ASP A 93 -10.18 14.91 3.19
C ASP A 93 -8.77 14.46 2.82
N PHE A 94 -8.54 13.16 2.68
CA PHE A 94 -7.25 12.61 2.28
C PHE A 94 -6.80 13.06 0.89
N MET A 95 -7.71 13.16 -0.08
CA MET A 95 -7.42 13.72 -1.41
C MET A 95 -7.27 15.25 -1.40
N GLY A 96 -7.93 15.94 -0.45
CA GLY A 96 -7.95 17.41 -0.34
C GLY A 96 -6.88 18.01 0.59
N MET A 97 -6.35 17.25 1.55
CA MET A 97 -5.33 17.65 2.54
C MET A 97 -3.90 17.66 1.95
N GLY A 98 -3.77 17.74 0.63
CA GLY A 98 -2.50 18.01 -0.05
C GLY A 98 -2.15 19.49 0.01
N SER A 99 -1.83 20.02 1.21
CA SER A 99 -1.25 21.35 1.49
C SER A 99 -1.99 22.58 0.92
N GLY A 100 -2.12 23.64 1.72
CA GLY A 100 -2.81 24.90 1.39
C GLY A 100 -2.22 25.75 0.25
N ASN A 101 -1.48 25.16 -0.70
CA ASN A 101 -1.06 25.76 -1.95
C ASN A 101 -1.17 24.69 -3.04
N LEU A 102 -2.22 24.78 -3.87
CA LEU A 102 -2.40 23.99 -5.10
C LEU A 102 -1.29 24.33 -6.13
N GLN A 103 -0.05 23.89 -5.90
CA GLN A 103 0.86 23.65 -7.02
C GLN A 103 0.68 22.19 -7.43
N PHE A 104 -0.35 21.95 -8.24
CA PHE A 104 -0.60 20.69 -8.92
C PHE A 104 0.49 20.45 -9.98
N ASN A 105 1.73 20.24 -9.55
CA ASN A 105 2.82 19.90 -10.44
C ASN A 105 2.84 18.38 -10.67
N VAL A 106 1.70 17.84 -11.12
CA VAL A 106 1.53 16.42 -11.49
C VAL A 106 2.63 15.99 -12.46
N LEU A 107 3.03 16.89 -13.37
CA LEU A 107 4.11 16.67 -14.33
C LEU A 107 5.49 16.61 -13.66
N ASP A 108 5.76 17.45 -12.66
CA ASP A 108 7.05 17.44 -11.95
C ASP A 108 7.22 16.15 -11.13
N ASN A 109 6.12 15.62 -10.58
CA ASN A 109 6.11 14.36 -9.83
C ASN A 109 6.09 13.12 -10.73
N PHE A 110 5.71 13.23 -12.00
CA PHE A 110 5.55 12.08 -12.91
C PHE A 110 6.86 11.33 -13.12
N VAL A 111 7.92 12.04 -13.50
CA VAL A 111 9.22 11.41 -13.79
C VAL A 111 9.88 10.83 -12.54
N PRO A 112 10.02 11.57 -11.41
CA PRO A 112 10.58 11.02 -10.18
C PRO A 112 9.83 9.79 -9.69
N LEU A 113 8.50 9.81 -9.79
CA LEU A 113 7.68 8.67 -9.40
C LEU A 113 7.84 7.47 -10.33
N PHE A 114 7.99 7.70 -11.63
CA PHE A 114 8.24 6.60 -12.56
C PHE A 114 9.64 6.00 -12.34
N VAL A 115 10.65 6.82 -12.05
CA VAL A 115 11.96 6.33 -11.60
C VAL A 115 11.80 5.51 -10.33
N ASN A 116 11.08 6.01 -9.34
CA ASN A 116 10.83 5.31 -8.07
C ASN A 116 10.10 3.97 -8.28
N ALA A 117 9.08 3.92 -9.13
CA ALA A 117 8.40 2.68 -9.49
C ALA A 117 9.36 1.64 -10.08
N ASN A 118 10.27 2.05 -10.97
CA ASN A 118 11.30 1.15 -11.50
C ASN A 118 12.33 0.75 -10.42
N THR A 119 12.75 1.69 -9.56
CA THR A 119 13.65 1.43 -8.44
C THR A 119 13.08 0.36 -7.51
N ARG A 120 11.83 0.54 -7.04
CA ARG A 120 11.19 -0.34 -6.05
C ARG A 120 10.74 -1.66 -6.63
N LEU A 121 10.20 -1.68 -7.85
CA LEU A 121 9.61 -2.88 -8.43
C LEU A 121 10.60 -3.73 -9.23
N ILE A 122 11.56 -3.13 -9.92
CA ILE A 122 12.43 -3.82 -10.89
C ILE A 122 13.87 -3.91 -10.37
N ALA A 123 14.41 -2.80 -9.86
CA ALA A 123 15.82 -2.66 -9.53
C ALA A 123 16.19 -3.04 -8.07
N GLY A 124 15.29 -3.70 -7.34
CA GLY A 124 15.55 -4.14 -5.96
C GLY A 124 15.86 -3.00 -4.99
N GLY A 125 15.35 -1.79 -5.20
CA GLY A 125 15.63 -0.61 -4.36
C GLY A 125 16.89 0.18 -4.73
N SER A 126 17.70 -0.29 -5.67
CA SER A 126 18.91 0.40 -6.14
C SER A 126 18.57 1.64 -6.97
N GLN A 127 18.88 2.84 -6.46
CA GLN A 127 18.54 4.10 -7.14
C GLN A 127 19.25 4.27 -8.48
N THR A 128 20.51 3.86 -8.56
CA THR A 128 21.30 3.93 -9.80
C THR A 128 20.70 3.00 -10.86
N VAL A 129 20.42 1.75 -10.50
CA VAL A 129 19.85 0.78 -11.45
C VAL A 129 18.41 1.13 -11.79
N GLY A 130 17.62 1.67 -10.86
CA GLY A 130 16.27 2.17 -11.14
C GLY A 130 16.25 3.28 -12.19
N ARG A 131 17.21 4.23 -12.14
CA ARG A 131 17.39 5.25 -13.19
C ARG A 131 17.80 4.65 -14.53
N ILE A 132 18.71 3.66 -14.53
CA ILE A 132 19.11 2.94 -15.75
C ILE A 132 17.88 2.24 -16.36
N VAL A 133 17.09 1.53 -15.57
CA VAL A 133 15.87 0.84 -16.01
C VAL A 133 14.85 1.82 -16.58
N PHE A 134 14.66 2.98 -15.95
CA PHE A 134 13.81 4.05 -16.49
C PHE A 134 14.32 4.57 -17.85
N VAL A 135 15.62 4.83 -17.97
CA VAL A 135 16.23 5.27 -19.23
C VAL A 135 16.06 4.19 -20.32
N LEU A 136 16.29 2.92 -19.98
CA LEU A 136 16.06 1.80 -20.88
C LEU A 136 14.59 1.70 -21.30
N PHE A 137 13.63 1.94 -20.40
CA PHE A 137 12.21 2.00 -20.72
C PHE A 137 11.91 3.07 -21.77
N VAL A 138 12.44 4.29 -21.58
CA VAL A 138 12.23 5.41 -22.53
C VAL A 138 12.86 5.08 -23.88
N PHE A 139 14.10 4.58 -23.91
CA PHE A 139 14.76 4.19 -25.17
C PHE A 139 14.04 3.04 -25.87
N SER A 140 13.60 2.01 -25.13
CA SER A 140 12.83 0.91 -25.73
C SER A 140 11.49 1.39 -26.26
N LEU A 141 10.84 2.36 -25.60
CA LEU A 141 9.61 2.96 -26.10
C LEU A 141 9.84 3.70 -27.43
N ILE A 142 10.89 4.53 -27.52
CA ILE A 142 11.26 5.22 -28.76
C ILE A 142 11.55 4.21 -29.87
N ALA A 143 12.35 3.17 -29.58
CA ALA A 143 12.67 2.13 -30.54
C ALA A 143 11.42 1.36 -31.01
N LEU A 144 10.49 1.05 -30.11
CA LEU A 144 9.22 0.39 -30.44
C LEU A 144 8.32 1.28 -31.31
N ILE A 145 8.32 2.60 -31.10
CA ILE A 145 7.60 3.57 -31.95
C ILE A 145 8.22 3.58 -33.35
N SER A 146 9.55 3.63 -33.46
CA SER A 146 10.24 3.54 -34.76
C SER A 146 9.99 2.20 -35.46
N TYR A 147 9.84 1.12 -34.70
CA TYR A 147 9.58 -0.23 -35.21
C TYR A 147 8.08 -0.55 -35.40
N TRP A 148 7.18 0.40 -35.12
CA TRP A 148 5.75 0.15 -34.96
C TRP A 148 5.08 -0.54 -36.14
N LYS A 149 5.44 -0.16 -37.37
CA LYS A 149 4.84 -0.71 -38.60
C LYS A 149 5.19 -2.19 -38.82
N LYS A 150 6.33 -2.64 -38.29
CA LYS A 150 6.81 -4.04 -38.40
C LYS A 150 6.20 -4.94 -37.33
N LEU A 151 5.69 -4.36 -36.24
CA LEU A 151 5.02 -5.12 -35.18
C LEU A 151 3.68 -5.67 -35.64
N SER A 152 3.44 -6.95 -35.31
CA SER A 152 2.14 -7.58 -35.54
C SER A 152 1.02 -6.78 -34.85
N LYS A 153 -0.18 -6.81 -35.43
CA LYS A 153 -1.36 -6.11 -34.87
C LYS A 153 -1.64 -6.53 -33.43
N LYS A 154 -1.41 -7.81 -33.11
CA LYS A 154 -1.57 -8.36 -31.76
C LYS A 154 -0.57 -7.74 -30.78
N VAL A 155 0.71 -7.65 -31.15
CA VAL A 155 1.75 -7.04 -30.31
C VAL A 155 1.47 -5.55 -30.10
N ARG A 156 1.11 -4.81 -31.15
CA ARG A 156 0.72 -3.39 -31.02
C ARG A 156 -0.43 -3.20 -30.04
N SER A 157 -1.49 -4.00 -30.18
CA SER A 157 -2.65 -3.95 -29.26
C SER A 157 -2.24 -4.22 -27.80
N ALA A 158 -1.33 -5.17 -27.57
CA ALA A 158 -0.85 -5.50 -26.23
C ALA A 158 -0.03 -4.35 -25.62
N LEU A 159 0.89 -3.79 -26.40
CA LEU A 159 1.70 -2.64 -25.99
C LEU A 159 0.84 -1.43 -25.62
N VAL A 160 -0.19 -1.13 -26.42
CA VAL A 160 -1.11 -0.01 -26.13
C VAL A 160 -1.81 -0.20 -24.79
N ILE A 161 -2.29 -1.41 -24.47
CA ILE A 161 -2.90 -1.71 -23.17
C ILE A 161 -1.90 -1.53 -22.02
N ILE A 162 -0.70 -2.11 -22.15
CA ILE A 162 0.32 -2.07 -21.11
C ILE A 162 0.77 -0.62 -20.86
N LEU A 163 1.04 0.14 -21.93
CA LEU A 163 1.45 1.54 -21.82
C LEU A 163 0.34 2.42 -21.24
N THR A 164 -0.93 2.14 -21.58
CA THR A 164 -2.07 2.83 -20.95
C THR A 164 -2.14 2.53 -19.45
N TRP A 165 -1.90 1.28 -19.06
CA TRP A 165 -1.86 0.88 -17.66
C TRP A 165 -0.73 1.56 -16.90
N VAL A 166 0.49 1.53 -17.44
CA VAL A 166 1.63 2.23 -16.83
C VAL A 166 1.37 3.73 -16.74
N PHE A 167 0.88 4.35 -17.81
CA PHE A 167 0.59 5.78 -17.85
C PHE A 167 -0.41 6.20 -16.76
N PHE A 168 -1.59 5.58 -16.71
CA PHE A 168 -2.60 5.94 -15.69
C PHE A 168 -2.18 5.54 -14.28
N GLY A 169 -1.39 4.48 -14.12
CA GLY A 169 -0.86 4.10 -12.81
C GLY A 169 0.12 5.12 -12.26
N ILE A 170 1.10 5.56 -13.06
CA ILE A 170 2.03 6.61 -12.65
C ILE A 170 1.29 7.95 -12.51
N LEU A 171 0.46 8.34 -13.47
CA LEU A 171 -0.29 9.60 -13.42
C LEU A 171 -1.17 9.69 -12.16
N GLY A 172 -1.87 8.61 -11.83
CA GLY A 172 -2.71 8.55 -10.64
C GLY A 172 -1.92 8.68 -9.35
N LEU A 173 -0.76 8.02 -9.28
CA LEU A 173 0.16 8.16 -8.15
C LEU A 173 0.85 9.55 -8.13
N SER A 174 1.00 10.25 -9.26
CA SER A 174 1.56 11.60 -9.30
C SER A 174 0.62 12.66 -8.70
N ILE A 175 -0.67 12.34 -8.62
CA ILE A 175 -1.69 13.17 -7.94
C ILE A 175 -1.67 12.89 -6.42
N TYR A 176 -1.04 11.79 -5.99
CA TYR A 176 -0.95 11.39 -4.60
C TYR A 176 0.18 12.15 -3.89
N ASN A 177 -0.19 13.02 -2.94
CA ASN A 177 0.75 13.94 -2.26
C ASN A 177 1.36 13.38 -0.97
N GLN A 178 1.08 12.13 -0.62
CA GLN A 178 1.61 11.50 0.59
C GLN A 178 2.78 10.57 0.24
N PRO A 179 3.63 10.18 1.23
CA PRO A 179 4.69 9.21 1.00
C PRO A 179 4.16 7.92 0.38
N ILE A 180 4.83 7.45 -0.67
CA ILE A 180 4.45 6.23 -1.39
C ILE A 180 5.28 5.06 -0.90
N TYR A 181 4.62 4.08 -0.30
CA TYR A 181 5.23 2.84 0.17
C TYR A 181 5.26 1.76 -0.92
N ASP A 182 6.16 0.78 -0.80
CA ASP A 182 6.37 -0.22 -1.84
C ASP A 182 5.09 -1.01 -2.19
N HIS A 183 4.24 -1.29 -1.21
CA HIS A 183 2.97 -2.01 -1.42
C HIS A 183 1.94 -1.19 -2.23
N TYR A 184 2.08 0.14 -2.30
CA TYR A 184 1.19 0.99 -3.11
C TYR A 184 1.35 0.76 -4.61
N PHE A 185 2.49 0.24 -5.04
CA PHE A 185 2.75 -0.12 -6.43
C PHE A 185 2.17 -1.48 -6.84
N GLY A 186 1.51 -2.21 -5.94
CA GLY A 186 1.04 -3.58 -6.20
C GLY A 186 0.13 -3.71 -7.43
N PHE A 187 -0.69 -2.69 -7.72
CA PHE A 187 -1.56 -2.67 -8.91
C PHE A 187 -0.78 -2.38 -10.22
N LEU A 188 0.43 -1.84 -10.13
CA LEU A 188 1.27 -1.45 -11.29
C LEU A 188 2.32 -2.51 -11.62
N PHE A 189 2.77 -3.29 -10.62
CA PHE A 189 3.80 -4.32 -10.72
C PHE A 189 3.72 -5.11 -12.03
N ALA A 190 2.60 -5.81 -12.26
CA ALA A 190 2.47 -6.71 -13.41
C ALA A 190 2.67 -5.99 -14.76
N ALA A 191 2.27 -4.72 -14.88
CA ALA A 191 2.39 -3.97 -16.13
C ALA A 191 3.86 -3.76 -16.53
N LEU A 192 4.73 -3.40 -15.57
CA LEU A 192 6.16 -3.17 -15.84
C LEU A 192 6.88 -4.47 -16.20
N PHE A 193 6.61 -5.57 -15.48
CA PHE A 193 7.20 -6.87 -15.79
C PHE A 193 6.77 -7.39 -17.17
N ILE A 194 5.48 -7.27 -17.50
CA ILE A 194 4.98 -7.67 -18.82
C ILE A 194 5.59 -6.78 -19.92
N TYR A 195 5.78 -5.48 -19.67
CA TYR A 195 6.44 -4.58 -20.61
C TYR A 195 7.88 -5.03 -20.91
N PHE A 196 8.72 -5.19 -19.89
CA PHE A 196 10.12 -5.56 -20.07
C PHE A 196 10.28 -6.97 -20.66
N GLY A 197 9.46 -7.93 -20.22
CA GLY A 197 9.43 -9.26 -20.82
C GLY A 197 9.05 -9.23 -22.29
N GLY A 198 8.08 -8.40 -22.68
CA GLY A 198 7.69 -8.19 -24.07
C GLY A 198 8.79 -7.55 -24.92
N VAL A 199 9.49 -6.53 -24.39
CA VAL A 199 10.64 -5.90 -25.06
C VAL A 199 11.77 -6.91 -25.26
N CYS A 200 12.11 -7.70 -24.23
CA CYS A 200 13.12 -8.74 -24.32
C CYS A 200 12.76 -9.78 -25.40
N GLN A 201 11.51 -10.22 -25.44
CA GLN A 201 11.04 -11.17 -26.47
C GLN A 201 11.21 -10.62 -27.88
N ILE A 202 10.87 -9.35 -28.11
CA ILE A 202 11.02 -8.69 -29.42
C ILE A 202 12.51 -8.59 -29.79
N LEU A 203 13.36 -8.16 -28.87
CA LEU A 203 14.82 -8.06 -29.10
C LEU A 203 15.44 -9.41 -29.45
N TYR A 204 15.06 -10.47 -28.74
CA TYR A 204 15.53 -11.83 -29.03
C TYR A 204 15.11 -12.30 -30.42
N GLN A 205 13.86 -12.05 -30.83
CA GLN A 205 13.35 -12.46 -32.14
C GLN A 205 14.05 -11.72 -33.29
N GLU A 206 14.30 -10.42 -33.14
CA GLU A 206 14.90 -9.58 -34.18
C GLU A 206 16.43 -9.72 -34.27
N LYS A 207 17.10 -9.92 -33.12
CA LYS A 207 18.56 -9.91 -33.00
C LYS A 207 19.07 -11.05 -32.14
N LYS A 208 18.69 -12.30 -32.42
CA LYS A 208 19.03 -13.53 -31.66
C LYS A 208 20.27 -13.42 -30.77
N LEU A 209 21.48 -13.33 -31.34
CA LEU A 209 22.72 -13.30 -30.56
C LEU A 209 22.84 -12.04 -29.69
N LEU A 210 22.81 -10.84 -30.30
CA LEU A 210 22.96 -9.57 -29.57
C LEU A 210 21.86 -9.34 -28.54
N GLY A 211 20.62 -9.68 -28.89
CA GLY A 211 19.46 -9.65 -28.01
C GLY A 211 19.61 -10.61 -26.84
N SER A 212 20.10 -11.84 -27.06
CA SER A 212 20.38 -12.80 -25.98
C SER A 212 21.45 -12.28 -25.02
N ILE A 213 22.53 -11.71 -25.55
CA ILE A 213 23.61 -11.11 -24.75
C ILE A 213 23.06 -9.96 -23.92
N PHE A 214 22.29 -9.04 -24.54
CA PHE A 214 21.66 -7.94 -23.84
C PHE A 214 20.74 -8.43 -22.71
N ILE A 215 19.87 -9.40 -22.99
CA ILE A 215 18.95 -9.96 -22.00
C ILE A 215 19.74 -10.62 -20.86
N LEU A 216 20.78 -11.39 -21.17
CA LEU A 216 21.63 -12.02 -20.15
C LEU A 216 22.26 -10.97 -19.24
N VAL A 217 22.87 -9.93 -19.80
CA VAL A 217 23.48 -8.83 -19.03
C VAL A 217 22.43 -8.12 -18.19
N PHE A 218 21.30 -7.76 -18.78
CA PHE A 218 20.19 -7.07 -18.11
C PHE A 218 19.63 -7.90 -16.94
N MET A 219 19.33 -9.18 -17.17
CA MET A 219 18.82 -10.09 -16.14
C MET A 219 19.86 -10.35 -15.05
N THR A 220 21.13 -10.48 -15.40
CA THR A 220 22.21 -10.65 -14.41
C THR A 220 22.35 -9.42 -13.53
N LEU A 221 22.29 -8.21 -14.10
CA LEU A 221 22.29 -6.96 -13.34
C LEU A 221 21.10 -6.88 -12.39
N LEU A 222 19.88 -7.13 -12.88
CA LEU A 222 18.68 -7.11 -12.04
C LEU A 222 18.74 -8.15 -10.93
N LEU A 223 19.19 -9.37 -11.23
CA LEU A 223 19.34 -10.43 -10.25
C LEU A 223 20.37 -10.07 -9.18
N ALA A 224 21.53 -9.54 -9.58
CA ALA A 224 22.57 -9.09 -8.66
C ALA A 224 22.05 -8.02 -7.70
N GLU A 225 21.33 -7.01 -8.20
CA GLU A 225 20.76 -5.95 -7.35
C GLU A 225 19.65 -6.47 -6.43
N ASN A 226 18.73 -7.31 -6.94
CA ASN A 226 17.64 -7.85 -6.13
C ASN A 226 18.14 -8.81 -5.05
N ILE A 227 19.21 -9.57 -5.32
CA ILE A 227 19.89 -10.37 -4.28
C ILE A 227 20.62 -9.44 -3.31
N SER A 228 21.34 -8.44 -3.83
CA SER A 228 22.20 -7.58 -3.01
C SER A 228 21.41 -6.74 -2.01
N ASN A 229 20.23 -6.27 -2.42
CA ASN A 229 19.35 -5.43 -1.61
C ASN A 229 18.18 -6.22 -1.00
N ASN A 230 18.29 -7.54 -0.94
CA ASN A 230 17.24 -8.39 -0.37
C ASN A 230 17.16 -8.20 1.16
N ALA A 231 15.94 -8.06 1.69
CA ALA A 231 15.67 -8.01 3.12
C ALA A 231 16.25 -9.21 3.91
N PHE A 232 16.39 -10.38 3.28
CA PHE A 232 16.96 -11.59 3.90
C PHE A 232 18.47 -11.49 4.21
N ARG A 233 19.17 -10.46 3.73
CA ARG A 233 20.60 -10.25 4.08
C ARG A 233 20.80 -9.66 5.46
N HIS A 234 19.77 -9.01 6.00
CA HIS A 234 19.82 -8.42 7.33
C HIS A 234 19.00 -9.29 8.28
N PRO A 235 19.46 -9.51 9.52
CA PRO A 235 18.64 -10.17 10.51
C PRO A 235 17.33 -9.37 10.67
N PRO A 236 16.19 -10.04 10.87
CA PRO A 236 14.94 -9.33 11.13
C PRO A 236 15.11 -8.49 12.39
N ASN A 237 14.42 -7.35 12.46
CA ASN A 237 14.44 -6.45 13.62
C ASN A 237 13.78 -7.03 14.90
N ARG A 238 13.40 -8.32 14.87
CA ARG A 238 12.80 -9.10 15.97
C ARG A 238 11.67 -8.37 16.70
N GLN A 239 10.87 -7.59 15.97
CA GLN A 239 9.77 -6.80 16.53
C GLN A 239 8.86 -7.63 17.44
N MET A 240 8.46 -8.84 17.01
CA MET A 240 7.62 -9.72 17.82
C MET A 240 8.29 -10.14 19.14
N ASP A 241 9.57 -10.55 19.10
CA ASP A 241 10.28 -10.96 20.32
C ASP A 241 10.45 -9.78 21.29
N ASN A 242 10.74 -8.59 20.74
CA ASN A 242 10.84 -7.36 21.53
C ASN A 242 9.50 -7.03 22.19
N THR A 243 8.40 -7.03 21.43
CA THR A 243 7.05 -6.84 21.97
C THR A 243 6.74 -7.85 23.07
N ILE A 244 7.02 -9.14 22.86
CA ILE A 244 6.83 -10.18 23.89
C ILE A 244 7.65 -9.87 25.15
N SER A 245 8.91 -9.45 25.00
CA SER A 245 9.79 -9.16 26.15
C SER A 245 9.30 -7.97 26.97
N ILE A 246 8.87 -6.90 26.29
CA ILE A 246 8.33 -5.68 26.92
C ILE A 246 7.00 -5.99 27.59
N THR A 247 6.09 -6.69 26.90
CA THR A 247 4.79 -7.09 27.47
C THR A 247 4.97 -8.00 28.68
N ARG A 248 5.90 -8.95 28.64
CA ARG A 248 6.18 -9.81 29.79
C ARG A 248 6.70 -9.00 30.98
N LYS A 249 7.60 -8.03 30.73
CA LYS A 249 8.06 -7.12 31.78
C LYS A 249 6.91 -6.33 32.41
N ILE A 250 5.98 -5.83 31.59
CA ILE A 250 4.79 -5.13 32.08
C ILE A 250 3.96 -6.03 33.00
N VAL A 251 3.70 -7.27 32.57
CA VAL A 251 2.94 -8.24 33.38
C VAL A 251 3.64 -8.54 34.70
N GLU A 252 4.95 -8.75 34.68
CA GLU A 252 5.75 -9.00 35.90
C GLU A 252 5.70 -7.80 36.87
N GLU A 253 5.89 -6.58 36.35
CA GLU A 253 5.90 -5.36 37.16
C GLU A 253 4.51 -4.88 37.60
N SER A 254 3.45 -5.34 36.93
CA SER A 254 2.07 -5.08 37.34
C SER A 254 1.70 -5.76 38.66
N LYS A 255 2.46 -6.80 39.06
CA LYS A 255 2.22 -7.62 40.27
C LYS A 255 0.79 -8.19 40.35
N GLY A 256 0.16 -8.41 39.19
CA GLY A 256 -1.20 -8.93 39.10
C GLY A 256 -2.30 -7.90 39.38
N GLU A 257 -1.94 -6.63 39.62
CA GLU A 257 -2.90 -5.55 39.77
C GLU A 257 -3.38 -5.04 38.40
N LYS A 258 -4.58 -4.44 38.35
CA LYS A 258 -5.08 -3.81 37.13
C LYS A 258 -4.15 -2.69 36.67
N PHE A 259 -3.98 -2.55 35.35
CA PHE A 259 -3.15 -1.51 34.77
C PHE A 259 -3.68 -1.00 33.42
N ASN A 260 -3.35 0.25 33.11
CA ASN A 260 -3.52 0.81 31.77
C ASN A 260 -2.19 0.74 31.00
N LEU A 261 -2.25 0.86 29.67
CA LEU A 261 -1.10 0.84 28.77
C LEU A 261 -1.17 2.02 27.81
N ALA A 262 -0.04 2.69 27.60
CA ALA A 262 0.18 3.63 26.52
C ALA A 262 1.45 3.25 25.75
N VAL A 263 1.44 3.41 24.43
CA VAL A 263 2.60 3.28 23.55
C VAL A 263 2.85 4.61 22.87
N ILE A 264 3.98 5.24 23.14
CA ILE A 264 4.37 6.52 22.56
C ILE A 264 5.44 6.24 21.51
N ALA A 265 5.04 6.31 20.24
CA ALA A 265 5.85 5.95 19.09
C ALA A 265 5.50 6.80 17.86
N GLU A 266 6.41 6.89 16.89
CA GLU A 266 6.16 7.61 15.62
C GLU A 266 5.20 6.84 14.69
N ARG A 267 5.32 5.51 14.64
CA ARG A 267 4.62 4.66 13.64
C ARG A 267 4.02 3.38 14.21
N ASN A 268 3.98 3.25 15.54
CA ASN A 268 3.47 2.06 16.21
C ASN A 268 2.32 2.41 17.16
N TYR A 269 1.54 1.40 17.51
CA TYR A 269 0.35 1.52 18.36
C TYR A 269 0.29 0.36 19.37
N GLU A 270 -0.60 0.50 20.34
CA GLU A 270 -0.81 -0.43 21.45
C GLU A 270 -1.15 -1.85 21.00
N GLY A 271 -1.75 -2.02 19.82
CA GLY A 271 -2.37 -3.27 19.39
C GLY A 271 -1.45 -4.49 19.44
N ALA A 272 -0.16 -4.33 19.11
CA ALA A 272 0.80 -5.43 19.19
C ALA A 272 1.04 -5.91 20.64
N TYR A 273 1.08 -4.98 21.59
CA TYR A 273 1.25 -5.28 23.01
C TYR A 273 -0.05 -5.83 23.61
N GLN A 274 -1.18 -5.18 23.30
CA GLN A 274 -2.53 -5.59 23.73
C GLN A 274 -2.83 -7.03 23.35
N TYR A 275 -2.48 -7.46 22.13
CA TYR A 275 -2.65 -8.84 21.69
C TYR A 275 -2.07 -9.86 22.68
N PHE A 276 -0.83 -9.65 23.15
CA PHE A 276 -0.19 -10.57 24.10
C PHE A 276 -0.77 -10.44 25.52
N LEU A 277 -1.13 -9.21 25.94
CA LEU A 277 -1.79 -8.99 27.23
C LEU A 277 -3.12 -9.73 27.32
N GLU A 278 -3.94 -9.64 26.28
CA GLU A 278 -5.22 -10.35 26.16
C GLU A 278 -4.99 -11.86 26.09
N ALA A 279 -4.05 -12.33 25.25
CA ALA A 279 -3.75 -13.75 25.09
C ALA A 279 -3.27 -14.41 26.40
N TRP A 280 -2.63 -13.65 27.29
CA TRP A 280 -2.15 -14.13 28.59
C TRP A 280 -3.12 -13.87 29.75
N ASN A 281 -4.32 -13.33 29.48
CA ASN A 281 -5.27 -12.90 30.50
C ASN A 281 -4.64 -11.96 31.55
N ALA A 282 -3.74 -11.08 31.12
CA ALA A 282 -3.19 -10.05 31.99
C ALA A 282 -4.31 -9.08 32.43
N PRO A 283 -4.24 -8.50 33.64
CA PRO A 283 -5.24 -7.56 34.16
C PRO A 283 -5.16 -6.17 33.50
N PHE A 284 -4.90 -6.13 32.20
CA PHE A 284 -4.87 -4.92 31.39
C PHE A 284 -6.29 -4.42 31.09
N ILE A 285 -6.49 -3.11 31.20
CA ILE A 285 -7.75 -2.44 30.86
C ILE A 285 -7.47 -1.22 29.98
N ILE A 286 -8.23 -1.08 28.89
CA ILE A 286 -8.21 0.11 28.04
C ILE A 286 -8.94 1.24 28.78
N ILE A 287 -8.25 2.36 28.99
CA ILE A 287 -8.84 3.53 29.64
C ILE A 287 -9.89 4.19 28.73
N ASP A 288 -11.08 4.40 29.28
CA ASP A 288 -12.22 4.98 28.60
C ASP A 288 -12.72 6.19 29.38
N PRO A 289 -12.59 7.42 28.86
CA PRO A 289 -12.98 8.62 29.58
C PRO A 289 -14.49 8.68 29.86
N GLN A 290 -15.32 7.95 29.10
CA GLN A 290 -16.76 7.86 29.35
C GLN A 290 -17.10 6.89 30.50
N ARG A 291 -16.17 6.00 30.84
CA ARG A 291 -16.29 5.00 31.91
C ARG A 291 -15.06 5.02 32.81
N TYR A 292 -14.65 6.23 33.19
CA TYR A 292 -13.38 6.45 33.90
C TYR A 292 -13.28 5.63 35.19
N GLU A 293 -14.32 5.65 36.02
CA GLU A 293 -14.37 4.91 37.30
C GLU A 293 -14.21 3.38 37.12
N GLU A 294 -14.60 2.84 35.95
CA GLU A 294 -14.51 1.40 35.66
C GLU A 294 -13.16 1.02 35.03
N THR A 295 -12.53 1.96 34.33
CA THR A 295 -11.42 1.69 33.41
C THR A 295 -10.09 2.32 33.81
N ALA A 296 -10.10 3.27 34.75
CA ALA A 296 -8.90 3.83 35.34
C ALA A 296 -8.25 2.83 36.31
N ALA A 297 -6.98 2.54 36.10
CA ALA A 297 -6.17 1.75 37.01
C ALA A 297 -5.32 2.64 37.93
N ASN A 298 -4.72 2.05 38.96
CA ASN A 298 -3.78 2.76 39.85
C ASN A 298 -2.35 2.81 39.29
N GLN A 299 -2.12 2.23 38.11
CA GLN A 299 -0.84 2.24 37.44
C GLN A 299 -1.03 2.28 35.92
N LEU A 300 -0.14 3.02 35.26
CA LEU A 300 -0.05 3.12 33.81
C LEU A 300 1.34 2.72 33.38
N PHE A 301 1.43 1.75 32.47
CA PHE A 301 2.68 1.42 31.80
C PHE A 301 2.77 2.21 30.50
N VAL A 302 3.89 2.90 30.29
CA VAL A 302 4.15 3.68 29.07
C VAL A 302 5.36 3.10 28.36
N VAL A 303 5.15 2.57 27.16
CA VAL A 303 6.23 2.11 26.27
C VAL A 303 6.63 3.28 25.37
N CYS A 304 7.89 3.68 25.42
CA CYS A 304 8.45 4.79 24.66
C CYS A 304 9.41 4.26 23.60
N GLU A 305 8.99 4.33 22.34
CA GLU A 305 9.76 3.83 21.18
C GLU A 305 10.48 4.94 20.40
N TYR A 306 10.48 6.19 20.91
CA TYR A 306 11.25 7.26 20.28
C TYR A 306 12.75 7.08 20.52
N GLU A 307 13.55 7.36 19.48
CA GLU A 307 15.01 7.46 19.61
C GLU A 307 15.42 8.60 20.54
N GLU A 308 14.71 9.74 20.46
CA GLU A 308 14.87 10.87 21.37
C GLU A 308 13.89 10.75 22.54
N VAL A 309 14.40 10.34 23.70
CA VAL A 309 13.61 10.09 24.92
C VAL A 309 12.76 11.29 25.36
N ASP A 310 13.26 12.51 25.15
CA ASP A 310 12.56 13.75 25.55
C ASP A 310 11.25 13.98 24.78
N LYS A 311 11.08 13.33 23.63
CA LYS A 311 9.82 13.37 22.86
C LYS A 311 8.71 12.54 23.49
N CYS A 312 9.05 11.57 24.34
CA CYS A 312 8.03 10.69 24.91
C CYS A 312 7.16 11.40 25.93
N GLN A 313 7.75 12.24 26.80
CA GLN A 313 7.02 12.99 27.83
C GLN A 313 5.97 12.12 28.56
N PRO A 314 6.37 11.00 29.19
CA PRO A 314 5.43 9.94 29.59
C PRO A 314 4.32 10.40 30.55
N THR A 315 4.53 11.48 31.30
CA THR A 315 3.56 12.06 32.25
C THR A 315 2.71 13.20 31.68
N SER A 316 3.06 13.75 30.51
CA SER A 316 2.41 14.94 29.93
C SER A 316 2.10 14.80 28.44
N ASN A 317 2.25 13.61 27.87
CA ASN A 317 1.99 13.37 26.46
C ASN A 317 0.50 13.57 26.13
N PRO A 318 0.15 14.23 25.02
CA PRO A 318 -1.25 14.45 24.64
C PRO A 318 -1.97 13.18 24.18
N LYS A 319 -1.28 12.04 24.10
CA LYS A 319 -1.87 10.75 23.73
C LYS A 319 -3.02 10.39 24.70
N PRO A 320 -4.20 9.96 24.20
CA PRO A 320 -5.38 9.74 25.03
C PRO A 320 -5.15 8.83 26.23
N GLU A 321 -4.38 7.77 26.09
CA GLU A 321 -4.09 6.82 27.16
C GLU A 321 -3.34 7.47 28.33
N VAL A 322 -2.44 8.42 28.05
CA VAL A 322 -1.70 9.20 29.06
C VAL A 322 -2.56 10.32 29.61
N ALA A 323 -3.21 11.09 28.72
CA ALA A 323 -4.03 12.23 29.11
C ALA A 323 -5.24 11.83 29.97
N ASN A 324 -5.90 10.72 29.62
CA ASN A 324 -7.04 10.21 30.37
C ASN A 324 -6.62 9.62 31.71
N PHE A 325 -5.41 9.07 31.86
CA PHE A 325 -4.92 8.55 33.13
C PHE A 325 -4.79 9.66 34.19
N GLY A 326 -4.52 10.89 33.73
CA GLY A 326 -4.49 12.09 34.54
C GLY A 326 -3.11 12.38 35.12
N TRP A 327 -3.07 13.26 36.13
CA TRP A 327 -1.84 13.69 36.78
C TRP A 327 -1.10 12.49 37.37
N SER A 328 0.13 12.29 36.92
CA SER A 328 0.93 11.12 37.28
C SER A 328 2.39 11.48 37.49
N LYS A 329 3.12 10.60 38.19
CA LYS A 329 4.57 10.67 38.34
C LYS A 329 5.20 9.34 37.95
N ILE A 330 6.46 9.39 37.53
CA ILE A 330 7.24 8.19 37.23
C ILE A 330 7.60 7.51 38.56
N GLU A 331 7.10 6.29 38.75
CA GLU A 331 7.49 5.43 39.87
C GLU A 331 8.76 4.66 39.52
N MET A 332 8.78 4.05 38.32
CA MET A 332 9.90 3.23 37.85
C MET A 332 10.15 3.41 36.35
N LYS A 333 11.40 3.14 35.95
CA LYS A 333 11.87 3.21 34.57
C LYS A 333 12.78 2.02 34.28
N TRP A 334 12.59 1.40 33.12
CA TRP A 334 13.43 0.30 32.62
C TRP A 334 13.78 0.52 31.15
N GLU A 335 14.84 -0.15 30.72
CA GLU A 335 15.18 -0.32 29.32
C GLU A 335 15.01 -1.80 28.97
N VAL A 336 14.12 -2.11 28.03
CA VAL A 336 13.77 -3.50 27.65
C VAL A 336 13.59 -3.54 26.14
N GLY A 337 14.25 -4.48 25.46
CA GLY A 337 14.11 -4.61 24.01
C GLY A 337 14.55 -3.38 23.21
N GLY A 338 15.45 -2.55 23.76
CA GLY A 338 15.94 -1.32 23.14
C GLY A 338 14.97 -0.13 23.23
N VAL A 339 13.89 -0.24 24.02
CA VAL A 339 12.94 0.84 24.26
C VAL A 339 12.84 1.15 25.75
N LEU A 340 12.33 2.33 26.09
CA LEU A 340 12.11 2.72 27.47
C LEU A 340 10.70 2.31 27.91
N LEU A 341 10.62 1.66 29.06
CA LEU A 341 9.38 1.34 29.73
C LEU A 341 9.28 2.16 31.00
N PHE A 342 8.17 2.86 31.19
CA PHE A 342 7.87 3.61 32.39
C PHE A 342 6.67 3.01 33.11
N LYS A 343 6.72 3.00 34.44
CA LYS A 343 5.55 2.78 35.28
C LYS A 343 5.20 4.10 35.96
N LEU A 344 3.97 4.54 35.74
CA LEU A 344 3.41 5.75 36.30
C LEU A 344 2.35 5.41 37.34
N VAL A 345 2.27 6.24 38.37
CA VAL A 345 1.24 6.18 39.42
C VAL A 345 0.56 7.54 39.55
N PRO A 346 -0.69 7.60 40.01
CA PRO A 346 -1.39 8.86 40.25
C PRO A 346 -0.58 9.82 41.13
N ASN A 347 -0.58 11.09 40.76
CA ASN A 347 0.06 12.18 41.50
C ASN A 347 -0.89 13.39 41.58
N PRO A 348 -2.00 13.27 42.32
CA PRO A 348 -2.97 14.35 42.45
C PRO A 348 -2.33 15.58 43.12
N PRO A 349 -2.75 16.80 42.75
CA PRO A 349 -2.21 18.02 43.37
C PRO A 349 -2.47 18.02 44.88
N GLY A 350 -1.39 17.99 45.68
CA GLY A 350 -1.44 17.99 47.15
C GLY A 350 -0.99 16.70 47.84
N SER A 351 -0.56 15.67 47.09
CA SER A 351 -0.03 14.39 47.63
C SER A 351 1.48 14.31 47.74
#